data_AF-A0A429X7P1-F1
#
_entry.id   AF-A0A429X7P1-F1
#
_cell.length_a   1.000
_cell.length_b   1.000
_cell.length_c   1.000
_cell.angle_alpha   90.00
_cell.angle_beta   90.00
_cell.angle_gamma   90.00
#
_symmetry.space_group_name_H-M   'P 1'
#
loop_
_entity.id
_entity.type
_entity.pdbx_description
1 polymer ?
#
loop_
_entity_poly.entity_id
_entity_poly.type
_entity_poly.pdbx_seq_one_letter_code
_entity_poly.pdbx_strand_id
1 'polypeptide(L)'
;MNHINYEKWMLYATDSLNEETRSQYENHLYSCDHCLELYLKAVEEAESQMPVLTNPTGFTDSIMKEIGCVQEKTQNKVKPRKNLRRQTLVHYTIAAAMTLVLMSTGIFSQLTSTISTFENTAAEQEQSVINDWLNKTESITEKIDDNLREGNKHE
;
A
#
# COMPACT_ATOMS: atom_id res chain seq x y z
N MET A 1 1.60 10.27 -32.66
CA MET A 1 0.89 10.07 -31.38
C MET A 1 -0.36 10.95 -31.38
N ASN A 2 -1.45 10.51 -30.76
CA ASN A 2 -2.70 11.28 -30.71
C ASN A 2 -2.66 12.23 -29.52
N HIS A 3 -2.69 13.54 -29.76
CA HIS A 3 -2.66 14.55 -28.70
C HIS A 3 -4.05 14.75 -28.11
N ILE A 4 -4.09 15.01 -26.81
CA ILE A 4 -5.33 15.30 -26.09
C ILE A 4 -5.66 16.79 -26.28
N ASN A 5 -6.91 17.08 -26.65
CA ASN A 5 -7.35 18.45 -26.90
C ASN A 5 -7.40 19.28 -25.61
N TYR A 6 -7.19 20.59 -25.72
CA TYR A 6 -7.18 21.55 -24.61
C TYR A 6 -8.45 21.48 -23.74
N GLU A 7 -9.63 21.35 -24.34
CA GLU A 7 -10.89 21.26 -23.57
C GLU A 7 -10.91 20.07 -22.59
N LYS A 8 -10.25 18.96 -22.95
CA LYS A 8 -10.16 17.80 -22.06
C LYS A 8 -9.16 18.03 -20.93
N TRP A 9 -8.12 18.81 -21.16
CA TRP A 9 -7.21 19.28 -20.11
C TRP A 9 -7.89 20.27 -19.15
N MET A 10 -8.83 21.08 -19.64
CA MET A 10 -9.67 21.92 -18.78
C MET A 10 -10.55 21.08 -17.84
N LEU A 11 -11.14 20.00 -18.34
CA LEU A 11 -11.91 19.05 -17.52
C LEU A 11 -11.03 18.35 -16.47
N TYR A 12 -9.77 18.04 -16.83
CA TYR A 12 -8.78 17.52 -15.88
C TYR A 12 -8.45 18.56 -14.80
N ALA A 13 -8.13 19.80 -15.19
CA ALA A 13 -7.74 20.87 -14.27
C ALA A 13 -8.87 21.28 -13.29
N THR A 14 -10.13 21.05 -13.68
CA THR A 14 -11.33 21.32 -12.86
C THR A 14 -11.86 20.09 -12.12
N ASP A 15 -11.07 19.00 -12.03
CA ASP A 15 -11.39 17.74 -11.35
C ASP A 15 -12.74 17.12 -11.77
N SER A 16 -13.07 17.24 -13.07
CA SER A 16 -14.34 16.77 -13.66
C SER A 16 -14.21 15.45 -14.44
N LEU A 17 -13.07 14.76 -14.33
CA LEU A 17 -12.81 13.49 -14.98
C LEU A 17 -12.98 12.31 -14.01
N ASN A 18 -13.31 11.14 -14.55
CA ASN A 18 -13.26 9.90 -13.79
C ASN A 18 -11.81 9.44 -13.56
N GLU A 19 -11.59 8.64 -12.51
CA GLU A 19 -10.26 8.19 -12.08
C GLU A 19 -9.48 7.44 -13.17
N GLU A 20 -10.16 6.59 -13.95
CA GLU A 20 -9.53 5.82 -15.03
C GLU A 20 -8.99 6.73 -16.15
N THR A 21 -9.79 7.71 -16.56
CA THR A 21 -9.42 8.69 -17.59
C THR A 21 -8.33 9.62 -17.06
N ARG A 22 -8.41 9.99 -15.77
CA ARG A 22 -7.39 10.81 -15.11
C ARG A 22 -6.03 10.13 -15.16
N SER A 23 -5.97 8.86 -14.79
CA SER A 23 -4.73 8.07 -14.84
C SER A 23 -4.16 7.95 -16.26
N GLN A 24 -5.01 7.79 -17.28
CA GLN A 24 -4.55 7.77 -18.67
C GLN A 24 -3.92 9.11 -19.11
N TYR A 25 -4.45 10.23 -18.62
CA TYR A 25 -3.97 11.57 -18.95
C TYR A 25 -2.65 11.84 -18.26
N GLU A 26 -2.54 11.50 -16.98
CA GLU A 26 -1.30 11.56 -16.21
C GLU A 26 -0.20 10.72 -16.88
N ASN A 27 -0.51 9.49 -17.28
CA ASN A 27 0.42 8.63 -18.01
C ASN A 27 0.89 9.25 -19.33
N HIS A 28 0.01 9.96 -20.03
CA HIS A 28 0.35 10.64 -21.28
C HIS A 28 1.33 11.80 -21.08
N LEU A 29 1.20 12.55 -19.97
CA LEU A 29 2.07 13.69 -19.64
C LEU A 29 3.54 13.30 -19.48
N TYR A 30 3.86 12.07 -19.06
CA TYR A 30 5.25 11.61 -18.94
C TYR A 30 6.00 11.49 -20.28
N SER A 31 5.28 11.46 -21.40
CA SER A 31 5.86 11.14 -22.72
C SER A 31 5.55 12.16 -23.81
N CYS A 32 4.81 13.22 -23.49
CA CYS A 32 4.34 14.18 -24.48
C CYS A 32 4.42 15.64 -24.00
N ASP A 33 5.49 16.32 -24.40
CA ASP A 33 5.75 17.72 -24.05
C ASP A 33 4.64 18.67 -24.55
N HIS A 34 4.10 18.43 -25.75
CA HIS A 34 3.01 19.25 -26.28
C HIS A 34 1.74 19.19 -25.41
N CYS A 35 1.42 18.01 -24.87
CA CYS A 35 0.27 17.87 -23.98
C CYS A 35 0.54 18.47 -22.59
N LEU A 36 1.80 18.46 -22.15
CA LEU A 36 2.21 19.16 -20.93
C LEU A 36 2.00 20.67 -21.05
N GLU A 37 2.37 21.29 -22.17
CA GLU A 37 2.12 22.72 -22.42
C GLU A 37 0.63 23.06 -22.39
N LEU A 38 -0.22 22.24 -23.03
CA LEU A 38 -1.67 22.42 -23.01
C LEU A 38 -2.26 22.27 -21.60
N TYR A 39 -1.75 21.31 -20.82
CA TYR A 39 -2.14 21.12 -19.42
C TYR A 39 -1.77 22.33 -18.57
N LEU A 40 -0.53 22.83 -18.65
CA LEU A 40 -0.08 24.00 -17.89
C LEU A 40 -0.97 25.22 -18.17
N LYS A 41 -1.29 25.47 -19.45
CA LYS A 41 -2.22 26.52 -19.85
C LYS A 41 -3.64 26.32 -19.30
N ALA A 42 -4.10 25.08 -19.17
CA ALA A 42 -5.42 24.78 -18.60
C ALA A 42 -5.44 25.03 -17.08
N VAL A 43 -4.35 24.72 -16.37
CA VAL A 43 -4.22 24.98 -14.92
C VAL A 43 -4.18 26.47 -14.62
N GLU A 44 -3.43 27.26 -15.38
CA GLU A 44 -3.37 28.73 -15.21
C GLU A 44 -4.76 29.37 -15.38
N GLU A 45 -5.50 28.96 -16.40
CA GLU A 45 -6.86 29.44 -16.64
C GLU A 45 -7.81 28.99 -15.53
N ALA A 46 -7.70 27.75 -15.05
CA ALA A 46 -8.51 27.25 -13.92
C ALA A 46 -8.23 28.01 -12.62
N GLU A 47 -6.95 28.33 -12.34
CA GLU A 47 -6.55 29.15 -11.19
C GLU A 47 -7.16 30.55 -11.26
N SER A 48 -7.18 31.16 -12.45
CA SER A 48 -7.78 32.49 -12.65
C SER A 48 -9.28 32.54 -12.35
N GLN A 49 -9.98 31.41 -12.48
CA GLN A 49 -11.41 31.26 -12.20
C GLN A 49 -11.69 30.90 -10.74
N MET A 50 -10.66 30.57 -9.94
CA MET A 50 -10.86 30.26 -8.52
C MET A 50 -11.13 31.54 -7.70
N PRO A 51 -12.06 31.48 -6.73
CA PRO A 51 -12.33 32.60 -5.85
C PRO A 51 -11.11 32.90 -4.95
N VAL A 52 -10.67 34.15 -4.95
CA VAL A 52 -9.59 34.59 -4.06
C VAL A 52 -10.08 34.65 -2.62
N LEU A 53 -9.39 33.94 -1.73
CA LEU A 53 -9.74 33.90 -0.32
C LEU A 53 -9.33 35.22 0.36
N THR A 54 -10.31 36.09 0.62
CA THR A 54 -10.08 37.47 1.09
C THR A 54 -9.44 37.56 2.48
N ASN A 55 -9.64 36.56 3.35
CA ASN A 55 -9.08 36.54 4.70
C ASN A 55 -8.61 35.14 5.11
N PRO A 56 -7.37 34.74 4.76
CA PRO A 56 -6.85 33.41 5.06
C PRO A 56 -6.65 33.15 6.54
N THR A 57 -6.25 34.16 7.31
CA THR A 57 -6.01 34.02 8.75
C THR A 57 -7.33 33.86 9.50
N GLY A 58 -8.31 34.73 9.23
CA GLY A 58 -9.63 34.63 9.85
C GLY A 58 -10.38 33.34 9.51
N PHE A 59 -10.26 32.84 8.27
CA PHE A 59 -10.80 31.53 7.88
C PHE A 59 -10.13 30.40 8.66
N THR A 60 -8.79 30.38 8.69
CA THR A 60 -8.02 29.35 9.42
C THR A 60 -8.35 29.36 10.91
N ASP A 61 -8.44 30.53 11.54
CA ASP A 61 -8.80 30.68 12.95
C ASP A 61 -10.21 30.15 13.22
N SER A 62 -11.16 30.38 12.29
CA SER A 62 -12.51 29.85 12.38
C SER A 62 -12.55 28.33 12.31
N ILE A 63 -11.81 27.73 11.37
CA ILE A 63 -11.72 26.27 11.22
C ILE A 63 -11.07 25.64 12.44
N MET A 64 -9.95 26.21 12.93
CA MET A 64 -9.23 25.71 14.12
C MET A 64 -10.10 25.77 15.38
N LYS A 65 -10.93 26.82 15.51
CA LYS A 65 -11.89 26.94 16.59
C LYS A 65 -12.99 25.87 16.50
N GLU A 66 -13.50 25.60 15.31
CA GLU A 66 -14.58 24.62 15.08
C GLU A 66 -14.11 23.18 15.33
N ILE A 67 -12.91 22.82 14.86
CA ILE A 67 -12.34 21.47 15.09
C ILE A 67 -11.78 21.29 16.51
N GLY A 68 -11.24 22.35 17.12
CA GLY A 68 -10.68 22.31 18.48
C GLY A 68 -11.74 22.08 19.56
N CYS A 69 -12.96 22.58 19.37
CA CYS A 69 -14.06 22.37 20.33
C CYS A 69 -14.60 20.92 20.36
N VAL A 70 -14.26 20.07 19.40
CA VAL A 70 -14.65 18.65 19.41
C VAL A 70 -13.86 17.85 20.46
N GLN A 71 -12.65 18.30 20.84
CA GLN A 71 -11.76 17.54 21.72
C GLN A 71 -12.07 17.68 23.22
N GLU A 72 -12.77 18.73 23.67
CA GLU A 72 -13.00 18.96 25.11
C GLU A 72 -14.26 18.28 25.69
N LYS A 73 -15.18 17.76 24.86
CA LYS A 73 -16.45 17.19 25.35
C LYS A 73 -16.45 15.69 25.67
N THR A 74 -15.29 15.03 25.68
CA THR A 74 -15.18 13.60 26.03
C THR A 74 -14.49 13.34 27.37
N GLN A 75 -14.82 14.09 28.41
CA GLN A 75 -14.69 13.60 29.79
C GLN A 75 -15.97 12.85 30.22
N ASN A 76 -16.34 11.82 29.45
CA ASN A 76 -17.35 10.87 29.91
C ASN A 76 -16.67 9.83 30.81
N LYS A 77 -17.01 9.88 32.10
CA LYS A 77 -16.61 8.93 33.15
C LYS A 77 -16.69 7.48 32.63
N VAL A 78 -15.53 6.85 32.44
CA VAL A 78 -15.44 5.44 32.07
C VAL A 78 -15.93 4.60 33.26
N LYS A 79 -17.12 4.00 33.14
CA LYS A 79 -17.58 2.96 34.08
C LYS A 79 -16.69 1.71 33.91
N PRO A 80 -16.36 0.98 35.00
CA PRO A 80 -15.46 -0.17 34.92
C PRO A 80 -16.06 -1.29 34.04
N ARG A 81 -15.33 -1.68 32.99
CA ARG A 81 -15.63 -2.76 32.03
C ARG A 81 -15.66 -4.13 32.72
N LYS A 82 -16.79 -4.51 33.32
CA LYS A 82 -17.01 -5.89 33.81
C LYS A 82 -17.35 -6.90 32.70
N ASN A 83 -17.56 -6.45 31.45
CA ASN A 83 -18.12 -7.29 30.37
C ASN A 83 -17.12 -7.76 29.31
N LEU A 84 -15.85 -7.33 29.36
CA LEU A 84 -14.86 -7.68 28.32
C LEU A 84 -14.43 -9.15 28.43
N ARG A 85 -14.24 -9.65 29.66
CA ARG A 85 -13.89 -11.06 29.93
C ARG A 85 -14.99 -12.03 29.49
N ARG A 86 -16.27 -11.62 29.63
CA ARG A 86 -17.43 -12.42 29.19
C ARG A 86 -17.46 -12.55 27.66
N GLN A 87 -17.16 -11.48 26.95
CA GLN A 87 -17.09 -11.49 25.49
C GLN A 87 -15.95 -12.38 24.97
N THR A 88 -14.76 -12.33 25.58
CA THR A 88 -13.62 -13.21 25.22
C THR A 88 -13.93 -14.69 25.43
N LEU A 89 -14.60 -15.05 26.54
CA LEU A 89 -14.98 -16.45 26.79
C LEU A 89 -15.98 -16.98 25.77
N VAL A 90 -16.96 -16.16 25.36
CA VAL A 90 -17.95 -16.56 24.33
C VAL A 90 -17.25 -16.81 22.99
N HIS A 91 -16.37 -15.91 22.55
CA HIS A 91 -15.64 -16.11 21.29
C HIS A 91 -14.75 -17.36 21.32
N TYR A 92 -14.09 -17.63 22.45
CA TYR A 92 -13.28 -18.84 22.62
C TYR A 92 -14.11 -20.11 22.57
N THR A 93 -15.30 -20.13 23.20
CA THR A 93 -16.19 -21.29 23.16
C THR A 93 -16.69 -21.62 21.76
N ILE A 94 -16.97 -20.59 20.94
CA ILE A 94 -17.41 -20.77 19.54
C ILE A 94 -16.28 -21.41 18.72
N ALA A 95 -15.06 -20.88 18.83
CA ALA A 95 -13.90 -21.41 18.11
C ALA A 95 -13.61 -22.87 18.51
N ALA A 96 -13.59 -23.17 19.81
CA ALA A 96 -13.35 -24.52 20.31
C ALA A 96 -14.43 -25.52 19.86
N ALA A 97 -15.70 -25.11 19.85
CA ALA A 97 -16.80 -25.93 19.34
C ALA A 97 -16.64 -26.22 17.85
N MET A 98 -16.25 -25.23 17.04
CA MET A 98 -15.95 -25.45 15.62
C MET A 98 -14.82 -26.47 15.42
N THR A 99 -13.73 -26.38 16.19
CA THR A 99 -12.63 -27.37 16.11
C THR A 99 -13.10 -28.78 16.45
N LEU A 100 -13.91 -28.95 17.50
CA LEU A 100 -14.46 -30.26 17.87
C LEU A 100 -15.41 -30.82 16.79
N VAL A 101 -16.27 -29.98 16.21
CA VAL A 101 -17.14 -30.37 15.10
C VAL A 101 -16.31 -30.82 13.90
N LEU A 102 -15.30 -30.04 13.51
CA LEU A 102 -14.42 -30.36 12.38
C LEU A 102 -13.61 -31.65 12.62
N MET A 103 -13.14 -31.88 13.86
CA MET A 103 -12.48 -33.13 14.25
C MET A 103 -13.43 -34.32 14.20
N SER A 104 -14.66 -34.18 14.73
CA SER A 104 -15.65 -35.25 14.75
C SER A 104 -16.17 -35.61 13.35
N THR A 105 -16.21 -34.64 12.43
CA THR A 105 -16.69 -34.83 11.05
C THR A 105 -15.59 -35.38 10.13
N GLY A 106 -14.31 -35.35 10.56
CA GLY A 106 -13.20 -35.91 9.79
C GLY A 106 -12.71 -35.06 8.60
N ILE A 107 -13.17 -33.81 8.48
CA ILE A 107 -12.79 -32.87 7.38
C ILE A 107 -11.28 -32.59 7.37
N PHE A 108 -10.62 -32.65 8.54
CA PHE A 108 -9.17 -32.52 8.65
C PHE A 108 -8.40 -33.64 7.92
N SER A 109 -8.98 -34.84 7.74
CA SER A 109 -8.30 -35.92 7.02
C SER A 109 -8.10 -35.61 5.53
N GLN A 110 -9.04 -34.88 4.92
CA GLN A 110 -8.92 -34.42 3.52
C GLN A 110 -7.94 -33.25 3.39
N LEU A 111 -7.92 -32.33 4.36
CA LEU A 111 -6.98 -31.21 4.34
C LEU A 111 -5.52 -31.70 4.47
N THR A 112 -5.25 -32.64 5.37
CA THR A 112 -3.91 -33.21 5.54
C THR A 112 -3.43 -33.94 4.29
N SER A 113 -4.30 -34.64 3.54
CA SER A 113 -3.88 -35.30 2.29
C SER A 113 -3.46 -34.29 1.22
N THR A 114 -4.13 -33.13 1.15
CA THR A 114 -3.72 -32.05 0.24
C THR A 114 -2.39 -31.44 0.65
N ILE A 115 -2.17 -31.19 1.95
CA ILE A 115 -0.91 -30.64 2.47
C ILE A 115 0.26 -31.61 2.27
N SER A 116 0.07 -32.92 2.49
CA SER A 116 1.11 -33.92 2.20
C SER A 116 1.43 -34.02 0.70
N THR A 117 0.49 -33.66 -0.18
CA THR A 117 0.77 -33.59 -1.64
C THR A 117 1.65 -32.39 -1.96
N PHE A 118 1.45 -31.26 -1.27
CA PHE A 118 2.34 -30.09 -1.38
C PHE A 118 3.73 -30.34 -0.78
N GLU A 119 3.83 -31.06 0.34
CA GLU A 119 5.12 -31.38 0.97
C GLU A 119 5.98 -32.33 0.10
N ASN A 120 5.36 -33.32 -0.55
CA ASN A 120 6.05 -34.19 -1.52
C ASN A 120 6.50 -33.44 -2.79
N THR A 121 5.81 -32.35 -3.17
CA THR A 121 6.20 -31.53 -4.34
C THR A 121 7.22 -30.44 -3.97
N ALA A 122 7.22 -29.97 -2.71
CA ALA A 122 8.16 -28.98 -2.20
C ALA A 122 9.53 -29.59 -1.85
N ALA A 123 9.58 -30.85 -1.41
CA ALA A 123 10.82 -31.54 -1.03
C ALA A 123 11.81 -31.74 -2.20
N GLU A 124 11.36 -31.78 -3.46
CA GLU A 124 12.25 -31.84 -4.64
C GLU A 124 12.73 -30.46 -5.11
N GLN A 125 11.98 -29.38 -4.85
CA GLN A 125 12.27 -28.06 -5.43
C GLN A 125 13.20 -27.20 -4.55
N GLU A 126 13.23 -27.39 -3.22
CA GLU A 126 14.01 -26.53 -2.33
C GLU A 126 15.53 -26.75 -2.40
N GLN A 127 16.00 -27.96 -2.73
CA GLN A 127 17.46 -28.21 -2.77
C GLN A 127 18.14 -27.50 -3.95
N SER A 128 17.47 -27.37 -5.11
CA SER A 128 18.11 -26.77 -6.30
C SER A 128 18.29 -25.26 -6.18
N VAL A 129 17.32 -24.54 -5.59
CA VAL A 129 17.37 -23.06 -5.50
C VAL A 129 18.31 -22.58 -4.40
N ILE A 130 18.43 -23.33 -3.29
CA ILE A 130 19.36 -23.00 -2.20
C ILE A 130 20.80 -23.29 -2.65
N ASN A 131 21.03 -24.39 -3.35
CA ASN A 131 22.35 -24.74 -3.87
C ASN A 131 22.85 -23.75 -4.93
N ASP A 132 21.96 -23.24 -5.79
CA ASP A 132 22.32 -22.23 -6.81
C ASP A 132 22.70 -20.88 -6.18
N TRP A 133 22.08 -20.54 -5.05
CA TRP A 133 22.40 -19.32 -4.30
C TRP A 133 23.71 -19.45 -3.50
N LEU A 134 23.96 -20.61 -2.88
CA LEU A 134 25.21 -20.91 -2.17
C LEU A 134 26.42 -20.79 -3.11
N ASN A 135 26.36 -21.39 -4.30
CA ASN A 135 27.43 -21.30 -5.30
C ASN A 135 27.70 -19.85 -5.76
N LYS A 136 26.66 -19.01 -5.87
CA LYS A 136 26.83 -17.58 -6.20
C LYS A 136 27.57 -16.84 -5.10
N THR A 137 27.34 -17.18 -3.83
CA THR A 137 27.92 -16.47 -2.68
C THR A 137 29.40 -16.81 -2.51
N GLU A 138 29.79 -18.06 -2.76
CA GLU A 138 31.20 -18.48 -2.78
C GLU A 138 32.00 -17.72 -3.85
N SER A 139 31.46 -17.61 -5.07
CA SER A 139 32.14 -16.91 -6.17
C SER A 139 32.36 -15.41 -5.94
N ILE A 140 31.47 -14.76 -5.17
CA ILE A 140 31.60 -13.33 -4.82
C ILE A 140 32.68 -13.17 -3.75
N THR A 141 32.76 -14.11 -2.81
CA THR A 141 33.74 -14.09 -1.72
C THR A 141 35.16 -14.29 -2.25
N GLU A 142 35.36 -15.24 -3.17
CA GLU A 142 36.66 -15.44 -3.84
C GLU A 142 37.08 -14.20 -4.66
N LYS A 143 36.16 -13.59 -5.41
CA LYS A 143 36.46 -12.37 -6.20
C LYS A 143 36.86 -11.17 -5.34
N ILE A 144 36.33 -11.08 -4.11
CA ILE A 144 36.67 -10.04 -3.16
C ILE A 144 38.05 -10.32 -2.55
N ASP A 145 38.34 -11.58 -2.19
CA ASP A 145 39.65 -11.98 -1.66
C ASP A 145 40.77 -11.76 -2.70
N ASP A 146 40.55 -12.14 -3.96
CA ASP A 146 41.52 -11.95 -5.04
C ASP A 146 41.79 -10.46 -5.31
N ASN A 147 40.75 -9.60 -5.32
CA ASN A 147 40.93 -8.15 -5.46
C ASN A 147 41.71 -7.53 -4.28
N LEU A 148 41.45 -8.00 -3.05
CA LEU A 148 42.19 -7.56 -1.87
C LEU A 148 43.65 -8.01 -1.90
N ARG A 149 43.94 -9.18 -2.48
CA ARG A 149 45.29 -9.74 -2.61
C ARG A 149 46.11 -9.08 -3.72
N GLU A 150 45.47 -8.64 -4.81
CA GLU A 150 46.13 -7.93 -5.91
C GLU A 150 46.35 -6.44 -5.60
N GLY A 151 45.45 -5.80 -4.86
CA GLY A 151 45.61 -4.41 -4.41
C GLY A 151 46.80 -4.19 -3.46
N ASN A 152 47.25 -5.23 -2.76
CA ASN A 152 48.35 -5.15 -1.79
C ASN A 152 49.75 -5.42 -2.39
N LYS A 153 49.87 -5.52 -3.73
CA LYS A 153 51.15 -5.72 -4.45
C LYS A 153 51.65 -4.48 -5.21
N HIS A 154 50.91 -3.38 -5.16
CA HIS A 154 51.23 -2.14 -5.88
C HIS A 154 51.41 -0.91 -4.96
N GLU A 155 51.91 -1.13 -3.75
CA GLU A 155 52.50 -0.07 -2.91
C GLU A 155 54.00 -0.33 -2.69
#